data_AF-A0A9N9DMJ1-F1
#
_entry.id   AF-A0A9N9DMJ1-F1
#
_cell.length_a   1.000
_cell.length_b   1.000
_cell.length_c   1.000
_cell.angle_alpha   90.00
_cell.angle_beta   90.00
_cell.angle_gamma   90.00
#
_symmetry.space_group_name_H-M   'P 1'
#
loop_
_entity.id
_entity.type
_entity.pdbx_description
1 polymer ?
#
loop_
_entity_poly.entity_id
_entity_poly.type
_entity_poly.pdbx_seq_one_letter_code
_entity_poly.pdbx_strand_id
1 'polypeptide(L)'
;MSNIQTGAERMPHDLSHLGFLAGQIGRLITISTTPVIAGDSFEMDAVGALRLSPLRRGLAIDSTVDIFTFYVPHRHVYGEQWIKFMKDGVNATPLPTVNTTGYIDHAAFLGTINPDTNKIPKHLFQGYLNIYNNYFKAPWMPDRTEANPNELNQDDARYGFRCCHLKNIWTAPLPPETELSRQMTTSTTSIDIMGLQAAYANLHTDQERDYFMQRYHDVISSFGGKTSYDADNRPLLVMRSNLWASGYDVDGTDQTSLGQFSGRVQQTYKHSVPRFFVPEHGTMFTLALVRFPPTATKEIQYLNAKGALTYTDIAGDPVLYGNLPPREISMKDVFRSGDSSKKFKIAEGQWYRYAPSYVSPAYHLLEGFPFIQEPPSGDLQERVLIRHHDYDQCFQSVQLLQWNSQGLTKRSALVLTSVTPASSAPVLQTPKATSSTLYFDSLTVNAGNGGFLHCIQMDTSVNAANQVVSVGADIAFDADPKFFACLVRFESSSVPTTLPTAYD
;
A
#
# COMPACT_ATOMS: atom_id res chain seq x y z
N MET A 1 2.99 36.95 -28.69
CA MET A 1 2.55 35.54 -28.55
C MET A 1 3.39 34.90 -27.46
N SER A 2 2.79 34.56 -26.31
CA SER A 2 3.49 33.78 -25.29
C SER A 2 3.53 32.32 -25.74
N ASN A 3 4.74 31.83 -25.99
CA ASN A 3 4.96 30.43 -26.36
C ASN A 3 4.87 29.58 -25.09
N ILE A 4 3.65 29.18 -24.73
CA ILE A 4 3.38 28.33 -23.57
C ILE A 4 3.58 26.88 -24.02
N GLN A 5 4.34 26.12 -23.26
CA GLN A 5 4.48 24.70 -23.52
C GLN A 5 3.15 23.98 -23.31
N THR A 6 2.63 23.37 -24.38
CA THR A 6 1.33 22.68 -24.39
C THR A 6 1.42 21.17 -24.23
N GLY A 7 2.62 20.59 -24.30
CA GLY A 7 2.83 19.15 -24.26
C GLY A 7 4.16 18.75 -23.63
N ALA A 8 4.20 17.51 -23.15
CA ALA A 8 5.29 16.89 -22.45
C ALA A 8 5.43 15.44 -22.94
N GLU A 9 6.64 15.00 -23.28
CA GLU A 9 6.88 13.60 -23.64
C GLU A 9 7.09 12.76 -22.36
N ARG A 10 6.69 11.48 -22.40
CA ARG A 10 6.93 10.56 -21.28
C ARG A 10 8.40 10.15 -21.25
N MET A 11 9.08 10.42 -20.15
CA MET A 11 10.49 10.04 -19.96
C MET A 11 10.69 9.32 -18.62
N PRO A 12 11.74 8.50 -18.48
CA PRO A 12 12.03 7.84 -17.22
C PRO A 12 12.56 8.86 -16.20
N HIS A 13 11.91 8.91 -15.05
CA HIS A 13 12.36 9.65 -13.87
C HIS A 13 13.00 8.70 -12.88
N ASP A 14 14.24 9.01 -12.51
CA ASP A 14 14.91 8.35 -11.40
C ASP A 14 14.41 8.94 -10.08
N LEU A 15 13.68 8.14 -9.31
CA LEU A 15 13.19 8.47 -7.98
C LEU A 15 13.89 7.65 -6.89
N SER A 16 15.05 7.09 -7.23
CA SER A 16 15.82 6.22 -6.34
C SER A 16 16.31 6.97 -5.10
N HIS A 17 16.28 6.30 -3.96
CA HIS A 17 16.80 6.85 -2.71
C HIS A 17 17.23 5.74 -1.75
N LEU A 18 18.04 6.13 -0.77
CA LEU A 18 18.44 5.25 0.33
C LEU A 18 17.39 5.29 1.45
N GLY A 19 17.19 4.15 2.12
CA GLY A 19 16.36 4.03 3.31
C GLY A 19 17.17 3.47 4.48
N PHE A 20 17.13 4.19 5.61
CA PHE A 20 17.66 3.74 6.89
C PHE A 20 16.48 3.59 7.84
N LEU A 21 16.19 2.35 8.21
CA LEU A 21 14.91 1.96 8.80
C LEU A 21 15.16 1.24 10.12
N ALA A 22 14.23 1.40 11.05
CA ALA A 22 14.19 0.65 12.30
C ALA A 22 12.73 0.40 12.69
N GLY A 23 12.45 -0.70 13.38
CA GLY A 23 11.11 -1.04 13.81
C GLY A 23 11.05 -2.06 14.94
N GLN A 24 9.83 -2.27 15.41
CA GLN A 24 9.49 -3.29 16.40
C GLN A 24 9.00 -4.56 15.72
N ILE A 25 9.15 -5.70 16.39
CA ILE A 25 8.62 -6.99 15.92
C ILE A 25 7.10 -6.98 16.01
N GLY A 26 6.45 -7.52 14.99
CA GLY A 26 5.00 -7.66 14.94
C GLY A 26 4.24 -6.35 14.73
N ARG A 27 4.92 -5.24 14.42
CA ARG A 27 4.29 -3.99 14.02
C ARG A 27 4.54 -3.70 12.54
N LEU A 28 3.49 -3.31 11.82
CA LEU A 28 3.54 -3.00 10.40
C LEU A 28 4.04 -1.56 10.21
N ILE A 29 5.21 -1.38 9.62
CA ILE A 29 5.77 -0.03 9.41
C ILE A 29 5.92 0.27 7.92
N THR A 30 5.62 1.50 7.53
CA THR A 30 5.87 1.98 6.18
C THR A 30 7.36 2.28 6.03
N ILE A 31 8.01 1.65 5.05
CA ILE A 31 9.43 1.83 4.81
C ILE A 31 9.71 2.84 3.70
N SER A 32 8.76 3.05 2.79
CA SER A 32 8.85 4.11 1.80
C SER A 32 7.49 4.34 1.13
N THR A 33 7.25 5.56 0.67
CA THR A 33 6.09 5.91 -0.15
C THR A 33 6.53 6.66 -1.41
N THR A 34 5.77 6.51 -2.50
CA THR A 34 5.94 7.32 -3.71
C THR A 34 4.59 7.87 -4.13
N PRO A 35 4.39 9.19 -4.24
CA PRO A 35 3.24 9.72 -4.95
C PRO A 35 3.37 9.38 -6.45
N VAL A 36 2.29 8.96 -7.06
CA VAL A 36 2.24 8.60 -8.49
C VAL A 36 1.10 9.33 -9.19
N ILE A 37 1.29 9.62 -10.47
CA ILE A 37 0.36 10.39 -11.31
C ILE A 37 -0.38 9.42 -12.23
N ALA A 38 -1.62 9.78 -12.61
CA ALA A 38 -2.38 8.99 -13.57
C ALA A 38 -1.64 8.87 -14.91
N GLY A 39 -1.50 7.65 -15.43
CA GLY A 39 -0.78 7.35 -16.66
C GLY A 39 0.69 6.97 -16.46
N ASP A 40 1.22 7.05 -15.23
CA ASP A 40 2.58 6.64 -14.93
C ASP A 40 2.79 5.13 -15.13
N SER A 41 4.04 4.75 -15.35
CA SER A 41 4.48 3.37 -15.26
C SER A 41 5.55 3.29 -14.19
N PHE A 42 5.21 2.66 -13.07
CA PHE A 42 6.04 2.58 -11.87
C PHE A 42 6.75 1.23 -11.82
N GLU A 43 8.05 1.24 -11.59
CA GLU A 43 8.85 0.04 -11.30
C GLU A 43 9.79 0.32 -10.12
N MET A 44 10.04 -0.71 -9.32
CA MET A 44 10.89 -0.60 -8.13
C MET A 44 11.72 -1.85 -7.91
N ASP A 45 13.00 -1.66 -7.60
CA ASP A 45 13.92 -2.69 -7.11
C ASP A 45 14.51 -2.22 -5.78
N ALA A 46 13.95 -2.69 -4.67
CA ALA A 46 14.50 -2.45 -3.34
C ALA A 46 15.50 -3.56 -2.98
N VAL A 47 16.76 -3.18 -2.75
CA VAL A 47 17.84 -4.10 -2.35
C VAL A 47 18.47 -3.57 -1.07
N GLY A 48 18.54 -4.42 -0.06
CA GLY A 48 19.08 -4.02 1.23
C GLY A 48 19.50 -5.19 2.09
N ALA A 49 19.91 -4.87 3.32
CA ALA A 49 20.15 -5.83 4.37
C ALA A 49 19.29 -5.50 5.58
N LEU A 50 18.57 -6.51 6.07
CA LEU A 50 17.84 -6.46 7.33
C LEU A 50 18.70 -7.09 8.43
N ARG A 51 18.69 -6.47 9.60
CA ARG A 51 19.40 -6.91 10.79
C ARG A 51 18.45 -6.89 11.97
N LEU A 52 18.63 -7.85 12.88
CA LEU A 52 18.08 -7.71 14.22
C LEU A 52 19.10 -6.97 15.10
N SER A 53 18.61 -6.39 16.18
CA SER A 53 19.50 -5.90 17.24
C SER A 53 20.32 -7.06 17.81
N PRO A 54 21.53 -6.80 18.37
CA PRO A 54 22.41 -7.85 18.84
C PRO A 54 21.70 -8.75 19.85
N LEU A 55 21.68 -10.06 19.59
CA LEU A 55 21.04 -11.02 20.48
C LEU A 55 21.92 -11.25 21.71
N ARG A 56 21.30 -11.52 22.87
CA ARG A 56 22.05 -11.82 24.11
C ARG A 56 22.82 -13.14 24.04
N ARG A 57 22.40 -14.05 23.15
CA ARG A 57 22.97 -15.39 22.96
C ARG A 57 23.12 -15.67 21.46
N GLY A 58 23.68 -16.82 21.13
CA GLY A 58 23.74 -17.30 19.73
C GLY A 58 22.36 -17.44 19.09
N LEU A 59 22.35 -17.55 17.76
CA LEU A 59 21.17 -17.72 16.94
C LEU A 59 20.40 -19.00 17.33
N ALA A 60 19.08 -18.89 17.36
CA ALA A 60 18.21 -20.00 17.74
C ALA A 60 17.06 -20.21 16.75
N ILE A 61 16.33 -19.14 16.41
CA ILE A 61 15.20 -19.17 15.48
C ILE A 61 15.33 -17.98 14.54
N ASP A 62 15.14 -18.23 13.25
CA ASP A 62 15.09 -17.19 12.23
C ASP A 62 13.75 -16.43 12.31
N SER A 63 13.80 -15.12 12.05
CA SER A 63 12.58 -14.30 11.91
C SER A 63 12.08 -14.35 10.47
N THR A 64 10.76 -14.33 10.27
CA THR A 64 10.18 -14.11 8.93
C THR A 64 10.03 -12.61 8.70
N VAL A 65 10.37 -12.17 7.49
CA VAL A 65 10.23 -10.79 7.03
C VAL A 65 9.31 -10.80 5.83
N ASP A 66 8.22 -10.02 5.92
CA ASP A 66 7.34 -9.74 4.81
C ASP A 66 7.51 -8.28 4.36
N ILE A 67 7.70 -8.06 3.06
CA ILE A 67 7.72 -6.74 2.43
C ILE A 67 6.58 -6.68 1.42
N PHE A 68 5.75 -5.64 1.52
CA PHE A 68 4.56 -5.46 0.69
C PHE A 68 4.66 -4.14 -0.06
N THR A 69 4.16 -4.11 -1.29
CA THR A 69 3.90 -2.87 -2.01
C THR A 69 2.43 -2.81 -2.42
N PHE A 70 1.74 -1.76 -1.98
CA PHE A 70 0.34 -1.47 -2.29
C PHE A 70 0.21 -0.18 -3.10
N TYR A 71 -0.81 -0.13 -3.94
CA TYR A 71 -1.26 1.09 -4.61
C TYR A 71 -2.59 1.56 -4.00
N VAL A 72 -2.64 2.81 -3.57
CA VAL A 72 -3.84 3.46 -3.02
C VAL A 72 -4.18 4.69 -3.87
N PRO A 73 -5.27 4.65 -4.66
CA PRO A 73 -5.77 5.82 -5.38
C PRO A 73 -6.18 6.94 -4.41
N HIS A 74 -5.89 8.20 -4.76
CA HIS A 74 -6.33 9.35 -3.94
C HIS A 74 -7.86 9.44 -3.84
N ARG A 75 -8.57 8.97 -4.87
CA ARG A 75 -10.03 8.84 -4.87
C ARG A 75 -10.56 7.94 -3.73
N HIS A 76 -9.83 6.90 -3.33
CA HIS A 76 -10.24 6.04 -2.21
C HIS A 76 -10.17 6.73 -0.85
N VAL A 77 -9.37 7.80 -0.74
CA VAL A 77 -9.18 8.53 0.52
C VAL A 77 -10.09 9.76 0.62
N TYR A 78 -10.10 10.56 -0.44
CA TYR A 78 -10.81 11.83 -0.46
C TYR A 78 -12.21 11.70 -1.09
N GLY A 79 -12.52 10.57 -1.74
CA GLY A 79 -13.83 10.31 -2.33
C GLY A 79 -14.23 11.35 -3.37
N GLU A 80 -15.47 11.82 -3.28
CA GLU A 80 -16.03 12.88 -4.14
C GLU A 80 -15.22 14.18 -4.10
N GLN A 81 -14.56 14.49 -2.99
CA GLN A 81 -13.72 15.68 -2.89
C GLN A 81 -12.55 15.64 -3.89
N TRP A 82 -11.98 14.46 -4.13
CA TRP A 82 -10.93 14.29 -5.14
C TRP A 82 -11.46 14.49 -6.56
N ILE A 83 -12.64 13.94 -6.85
CA ILE A 83 -13.27 14.09 -8.16
C ILE A 83 -13.53 15.57 -8.46
N LYS A 84 -14.06 16.30 -7.48
CA LYS A 84 -14.25 17.76 -7.60
C LYS A 84 -12.92 18.49 -7.74
N PHE A 85 -11.92 18.15 -6.93
CA PHE A 85 -10.58 18.75 -7.00
C PHE A 85 -9.96 18.63 -8.40
N MET A 86 -10.05 17.44 -9.01
CA MET A 86 -9.53 17.22 -10.36
C MET A 86 -10.32 17.95 -11.45
N LYS A 87 -11.64 18.17 -11.26
CA LYS A 87 -12.48 18.93 -12.20
C LYS A 87 -12.26 20.44 -12.10
N ASP A 88 -12.10 20.96 -10.88
CA ASP A 88 -11.90 22.39 -10.61
C ASP A 88 -10.47 22.86 -10.99
N GLY A 89 -9.51 21.93 -11.08
CA GLY A 89 -8.14 22.19 -11.55
C GLY A 89 -7.40 23.20 -10.66
N VAL A 90 -6.79 24.21 -11.27
CA VAL A 90 -5.99 25.24 -10.55
C VAL A 90 -6.81 26.03 -9.52
N ASN A 91 -8.14 26.07 -9.67
CA ASN A 91 -9.03 26.80 -8.77
C ASN A 91 -9.65 25.91 -7.68
N ALA A 92 -9.23 24.65 -7.59
CA ALA A 92 -9.73 23.71 -6.60
C ALA A 92 -9.40 24.15 -5.17
N THR A 93 -10.32 23.88 -4.23
CA THR A 93 -10.03 24.05 -2.80
C THR A 93 -8.93 23.07 -2.38
N PRO A 94 -7.89 23.52 -1.64
CA PRO A 94 -6.83 22.64 -1.18
C PRO A 94 -7.35 21.41 -0.41
N LEU A 95 -6.72 20.25 -0.64
CA LEU A 95 -7.09 19.00 0.01
C LEU A 95 -6.78 19.03 1.52
N PRO A 96 -7.57 18.33 2.35
CA PRO A 96 -7.43 18.40 3.80
C PRO A 96 -6.17 17.65 4.29
N THR A 97 -5.61 18.18 5.37
CA THR A 97 -4.55 17.57 6.18
C THR A 97 -5.12 16.93 7.44
N VAL A 98 -4.39 15.99 8.03
CA VAL A 98 -4.68 15.40 9.36
C VAL A 98 -3.61 15.79 10.36
N ASN A 99 -3.97 15.83 11.65
CA ASN A 99 -3.10 16.33 12.71
C ASN A 99 -2.29 15.21 13.39
N THR A 100 -1.01 15.47 13.64
CA THR A 100 -0.10 14.59 14.38
C THR A 100 0.18 15.16 15.78
N THR A 101 0.64 14.32 16.70
CA THR A 101 1.17 14.80 17.99
C THR A 101 2.52 15.47 17.77
N GLY A 102 2.83 16.53 18.52
CA GLY A 102 4.04 17.36 18.38
C GLY A 102 5.37 16.71 18.77
N TYR A 103 5.70 15.55 18.20
CA TYR A 103 6.97 14.87 18.35
C TYR A 103 7.52 14.44 16.98
N ILE A 104 8.85 14.38 16.88
CA ILE A 104 9.56 14.08 15.63
C ILE A 104 9.15 12.73 15.01
N ASP A 105 8.86 11.75 15.86
CA ASP A 105 8.62 10.35 15.50
C ASP A 105 7.14 9.93 15.60
N HIS A 106 6.21 10.84 15.93
CA HIS A 106 4.77 10.55 15.98
C HIS A 106 4.07 10.50 14.61
N ALA A 107 4.85 10.44 13.52
CA ALA A 107 4.41 10.10 12.16
C ALA A 107 5.23 8.96 11.55
N ALA A 108 6.11 8.31 12.33
CA ALA A 108 7.10 7.37 11.82
C ALA A 108 6.46 6.09 11.24
N PHE A 109 5.27 5.68 11.70
CA PHE A 109 4.53 4.56 11.10
C PHE A 109 4.24 4.73 9.60
N LEU A 110 4.19 5.98 9.14
CA LEU A 110 3.98 6.37 7.74
C LEU A 110 5.29 6.53 6.96
N GLY A 111 6.44 6.25 7.57
CA GLY A 111 7.75 6.38 6.94
C GLY A 111 8.15 7.83 6.70
N THR A 112 7.65 8.77 7.51
CA THR A 112 7.97 10.20 7.41
C THR A 112 8.34 10.77 8.78
N ILE A 113 9.22 11.76 8.78
CA ILE A 113 9.43 12.64 9.93
C ILE A 113 8.21 13.55 10.06
N ASN A 114 7.79 13.80 11.29
CA ASN A 114 6.68 14.70 11.54
C ASN A 114 7.05 16.16 11.17
N PRO A 115 6.29 16.86 10.31
CA PRO A 115 6.57 18.25 9.97
C PRO A 115 6.38 19.20 11.17
N ASP A 116 7.07 20.34 11.18
CA ASP A 116 6.95 21.38 12.23
C ASP A 116 5.50 21.88 12.40
N THR A 117 4.69 21.81 11.34
CA THR A 117 3.27 22.19 11.36
C THR A 117 2.37 21.16 12.06
N ASN A 118 2.88 19.97 12.39
CA ASN A 118 2.15 18.83 12.95
C ASN A 118 0.94 18.42 12.10
N LYS A 119 1.09 18.55 10.78
CA LYS A 119 0.07 18.23 9.79
C LYS A 119 0.67 17.42 8.67
N ILE A 120 -0.01 16.36 8.28
CA ILE A 120 0.36 15.52 7.16
C ILE A 120 -0.81 15.39 6.18
N PRO A 121 -0.57 15.10 4.89
CA PRO A 121 -1.65 14.85 3.94
C PRO A 121 -2.51 13.65 4.36
N LYS A 122 -3.84 13.80 4.29
CA LYS A 122 -4.78 12.74 4.68
C LYS A 122 -4.56 11.42 3.94
N HIS A 123 -4.16 11.45 2.66
CA HIS A 123 -3.91 10.23 1.88
C HIS A 123 -2.83 9.33 2.46
N LEU A 124 -1.84 9.90 3.16
CA LEU A 124 -0.77 9.10 3.77
C LEU A 124 -1.33 8.29 4.94
N PHE A 125 -2.10 8.94 5.82
CA PHE A 125 -2.70 8.30 6.99
C PHE A 125 -3.83 7.33 6.62
N GLN A 126 -4.81 7.80 5.86
CA GLN A 126 -5.95 6.97 5.48
C GLN A 126 -5.53 5.79 4.60
N GLY A 127 -4.53 5.97 3.74
CA GLY A 127 -3.98 4.88 2.94
C GLY A 127 -3.43 3.76 3.82
N TYR A 128 -2.68 4.10 4.88
CA TYR A 128 -2.20 3.13 5.86
C TYR A 128 -3.34 2.41 6.60
N LEU A 129 -4.36 3.15 7.07
CA LEU A 129 -5.54 2.55 7.72
C LEU A 129 -6.25 1.57 6.80
N ASN A 130 -6.48 1.96 5.55
CA ASN A 130 -7.13 1.11 4.55
C ASN A 130 -6.31 -0.16 4.30
N ILE A 131 -4.97 -0.06 4.23
CA ILE A 131 -4.09 -1.22 4.08
C ILE A 131 -4.22 -2.15 5.28
N TYR A 132 -4.14 -1.60 6.49
CA TYR A 132 -4.22 -2.38 7.73
C TYR A 132 -5.57 -3.11 7.87
N ASN A 133 -6.68 -2.40 7.71
CA ASN A 133 -8.03 -2.94 7.85
C ASN A 133 -8.34 -4.02 6.81
N ASN A 134 -7.84 -3.86 5.58
CA ASN A 134 -8.10 -4.82 4.50
C ASN A 134 -7.14 -6.01 4.47
N TYR A 135 -5.96 -5.98 5.10
CA TYR A 135 -4.99 -7.07 4.90
C TYR A 135 -4.32 -7.61 6.17
N PHE A 136 -4.29 -6.86 7.26
CA PHE A 136 -3.43 -7.19 8.41
C PHE A 136 -4.18 -7.49 9.70
N LYS A 137 -5.31 -6.81 9.96
CA LYS A 137 -6.18 -7.19 11.08
C LYS A 137 -6.83 -8.56 10.82
N ALA A 138 -7.19 -9.28 11.89
CA ALA A 138 -8.05 -10.44 11.72
C ALA A 138 -9.43 -9.98 11.20
N PRO A 139 -10.08 -10.73 10.29
CA PRO A 139 -11.34 -10.30 9.67
C PRO A 139 -12.44 -9.91 10.67
N TRP A 140 -12.54 -10.62 11.80
CA TRP A 140 -13.55 -10.41 12.84
C TRP A 140 -13.22 -9.24 13.79
N MET A 141 -12.00 -8.68 13.73
CA MET A 141 -11.65 -7.52 14.55
C MET A 141 -12.35 -6.26 14.00
N PRO A 142 -12.73 -5.29 14.86
CA PRO A 142 -13.25 -4.02 14.40
C PRO A 142 -12.26 -3.29 13.50
N ASP A 143 -12.76 -2.47 12.57
CA ASP A 143 -11.91 -1.56 11.79
C ASP A 143 -11.24 -0.53 12.70
N ARG A 144 -10.01 -0.14 12.32
CA ARG A 144 -9.32 1.04 12.85
C ARG A 144 -9.88 2.27 12.15
N THR A 145 -10.48 3.17 12.91
CA THR A 145 -11.26 4.31 12.40
C THR A 145 -10.82 5.65 13.00
N GLU A 146 -9.60 5.74 13.52
CA GLU A 146 -9.04 6.98 14.04
C GLU A 146 -9.03 8.06 12.95
N ALA A 147 -9.48 9.27 13.29
CA ALA A 147 -9.62 10.35 12.30
C ALA A 147 -8.28 11.06 12.05
N ASN A 148 -7.40 11.08 13.05
CA ASN A 148 -6.10 11.73 13.02
C ASN A 148 -5.01 10.88 13.69
N PRO A 149 -3.76 10.97 13.23
CA PRO A 149 -2.64 10.32 13.90
C PRO A 149 -2.45 10.69 15.38
N ASN A 150 -2.89 11.87 15.82
CA ASN A 150 -2.78 12.28 17.23
C ASN A 150 -3.71 11.52 18.20
N GLU A 151 -4.65 10.72 17.68
CA GLU A 151 -5.51 9.81 18.45
C GLU A 151 -4.81 8.47 18.74
N LEU A 152 -3.71 8.19 18.05
CA LEU A 152 -2.92 6.97 18.25
C LEU A 152 -2.12 7.05 19.54
N ASN A 153 -1.97 5.91 20.21
CA ASN A 153 -0.98 5.79 21.27
C ASN A 153 0.44 5.91 20.71
N GLN A 154 1.39 6.16 21.60
CA GLN A 154 2.78 6.41 21.25
C GLN A 154 3.40 5.28 20.42
N ASP A 155 3.17 4.02 20.77
CA ASP A 155 3.79 2.90 20.07
C ASP A 155 3.19 2.70 18.67
N ASP A 156 1.88 2.89 18.50
CA ASP A 156 1.22 2.80 17.21
C ASP A 156 1.69 3.91 16.26
N ALA A 157 1.83 5.14 16.76
CA ALA A 157 2.30 6.28 15.96
C ALA A 157 3.79 6.17 15.59
N ARG A 158 4.62 5.59 16.47
CA ARG A 158 6.08 5.52 16.26
C ARG A 158 6.52 4.27 15.52
N TYR A 159 5.86 3.14 15.76
CA TYR A 159 6.34 1.83 15.30
C TYR A 159 5.35 1.13 14.38
N GLY A 160 4.14 1.68 14.22
CA GLY A 160 3.07 1.09 13.42
C GLY A 160 2.18 0.13 14.19
N PHE A 161 1.10 -0.31 13.55
CA PHE A 161 0.06 -1.11 14.18
C PHE A 161 0.48 -2.56 14.35
N ARG A 162 0.05 -3.16 15.46
CA ARG A 162 0.28 -4.58 15.76
C ARG A 162 -0.39 -5.46 14.72
N CYS A 163 0.30 -6.48 14.26
CA CYS A 163 -0.24 -7.51 13.37
C CYS A 163 -0.43 -8.82 14.12
N CYS A 164 -1.25 -9.72 13.56
CA CYS A 164 -1.44 -11.06 14.13
C CYS A 164 -0.15 -11.90 14.07
N HIS A 165 -0.02 -12.78 15.06
CA HIS A 165 0.98 -13.86 15.04
C HIS A 165 0.82 -14.74 13.79
N LEU A 166 1.84 -15.55 13.47
CA LEU A 166 1.67 -16.62 12.49
C LEU A 166 0.58 -17.61 12.96
N LYS A 167 -0.13 -18.22 12.02
CA LYS A 167 -1.32 -19.03 12.30
C LYS A 167 -0.94 -20.35 13.00
N ASN A 168 -1.41 -20.52 14.22
CA ASN A 168 -1.38 -21.72 15.06
C ASN A 168 -2.76 -21.93 15.70
N ILE A 169 -2.95 -23.02 16.45
CA ILE A 169 -4.26 -23.38 17.06
C ILE A 169 -4.85 -22.28 17.95
N TRP A 170 -4.02 -21.56 18.70
CA TRP A 170 -4.47 -20.54 19.66
C TRP A 170 -4.34 -19.11 19.11
N THR A 171 -3.54 -18.88 18.06
CA THR A 171 -3.38 -17.58 17.40
C THR A 171 -4.35 -17.36 16.23
N ALA A 172 -4.95 -18.43 15.72
CA ALA A 172 -5.95 -18.39 14.65
C ALA A 172 -7.19 -19.24 14.99
N PRO A 173 -7.89 -18.94 16.09
CA PRO A 173 -9.15 -19.61 16.39
C PRO A 173 -10.24 -19.22 15.39
N LEU A 174 -11.37 -19.92 15.47
CA LEU A 174 -12.58 -19.51 14.77
C LEU A 174 -13.05 -18.13 15.25
N PRO A 175 -13.82 -17.40 14.43
CA PRO A 175 -14.40 -16.12 14.83
C PRO A 175 -15.07 -16.20 16.22
N PRO A 176 -14.93 -15.15 17.07
CA PRO A 176 -15.47 -15.17 18.42
C PRO A 176 -16.98 -15.44 18.47
N GLU A 177 -17.72 -14.97 17.48
CA GLU A 177 -19.18 -15.06 17.41
C GLU A 177 -19.70 -16.36 16.78
N THR A 178 -18.83 -17.30 16.41
CA THR A 178 -19.24 -18.57 15.80
C THR A 178 -20.25 -19.33 16.66
N GLU A 179 -21.41 -19.66 16.09
CA GLU A 179 -22.48 -20.34 16.81
C GLU A 179 -22.07 -21.77 17.20
N LEU A 180 -22.31 -22.14 18.47
CA LEU A 180 -22.09 -23.51 18.98
C LEU A 180 -23.36 -24.37 18.92
N SER A 181 -24.51 -23.73 18.74
CA SER A 181 -25.82 -24.36 18.60
C SER A 181 -26.77 -23.40 17.90
N ARG A 182 -27.73 -23.93 17.15
CA ARG A 182 -28.78 -23.17 16.47
C ARG A 182 -30.14 -23.69 16.91
N GLN A 183 -30.99 -22.80 17.41
CA GLN A 183 -32.35 -23.14 17.84
C GLN A 183 -33.35 -22.86 16.72
N MET A 184 -34.40 -23.68 16.65
CA MET A 184 -35.57 -23.46 15.80
C MET A 184 -36.81 -23.49 16.69
N THR A 185 -37.63 -22.44 16.63
CA THR A 185 -38.91 -22.40 17.37
C THR A 185 -39.85 -23.44 16.80
N THR A 186 -40.34 -24.35 17.63
CA THR A 186 -41.31 -25.40 17.26
C THR A 186 -42.63 -25.21 17.99
N SER A 187 -43.67 -25.91 17.54
CA SER A 187 -44.88 -26.05 18.37
C SER A 187 -44.59 -26.96 19.58
N THR A 188 -45.53 -27.02 20.52
CA THR A 188 -45.39 -27.85 21.73
C THR A 188 -45.35 -29.36 21.43
N THR A 189 -46.01 -29.83 20.37
CA THR A 189 -46.19 -31.27 20.09
C THR A 189 -45.89 -31.68 18.65
N SER A 190 -45.45 -30.75 17.81
CA SER A 190 -45.10 -31.02 16.41
C SER A 190 -43.97 -30.12 15.92
N ILE A 191 -43.19 -30.63 14.97
CA ILE A 191 -42.13 -29.90 14.26
C ILE A 191 -42.48 -29.83 12.78
N ASP A 192 -42.32 -28.65 12.19
CA ASP A 192 -42.45 -28.48 10.75
C ASP A 192 -41.19 -28.98 10.05
N ILE A 193 -41.29 -30.10 9.32
CA ILE A 193 -40.17 -30.71 8.60
C ILE A 193 -39.69 -29.82 7.45
N MET A 194 -40.60 -29.10 6.79
CA MET A 194 -40.22 -28.16 5.73
C MET A 194 -39.52 -26.94 6.34
N GLY A 195 -40.04 -26.43 7.45
CA GLY A 195 -39.41 -25.38 8.25
C GLY A 195 -38.02 -25.77 8.77
N LEU A 196 -37.82 -27.03 9.16
CA LEU A 196 -36.52 -27.55 9.61
C LEU A 196 -35.50 -27.53 8.46
N GLN A 197 -35.89 -27.96 7.27
CA GLN A 197 -35.02 -27.91 6.10
C GLN A 197 -34.64 -26.47 5.74
N ALA A 198 -35.60 -25.54 5.81
CA ALA A 198 -35.34 -24.11 5.61
C ALA A 198 -34.39 -23.55 6.69
N ALA A 199 -34.53 -23.98 7.94
CA ALA A 199 -33.63 -23.59 9.03
C ALA A 199 -32.19 -24.04 8.78
N TYR A 200 -31.97 -25.25 8.24
CA TYR A 200 -30.65 -25.72 7.83
C TYR A 200 -30.06 -24.90 6.68
N ALA A 201 -30.87 -24.55 5.67
CA ALA A 201 -30.41 -23.70 4.56
C ALA A 201 -29.95 -22.32 5.05
N ASN A 202 -30.70 -21.71 5.98
CA ASN A 202 -30.32 -20.43 6.59
C ASN A 202 -29.03 -20.56 7.42
N LEU A 203 -28.89 -21.64 8.19
CA LEU A 203 -27.67 -21.91 8.97
C LEU A 203 -26.44 -22.04 8.06
N HIS A 204 -26.57 -22.73 6.92
CA HIS A 204 -25.48 -22.88 5.96
C HIS A 204 -24.98 -21.51 5.48
N THR A 205 -25.89 -20.62 5.06
CA THR A 205 -25.50 -19.28 4.57
C THR A 205 -24.89 -18.42 5.66
N ASP A 206 -25.35 -18.55 6.91
CA ASP A 206 -24.80 -17.80 8.03
C ASP A 206 -23.39 -18.29 8.41
N GLN A 207 -23.17 -19.60 8.41
CA GLN A 207 -21.86 -20.20 8.70
C GLN A 207 -20.80 -19.85 7.66
N GLU A 208 -21.13 -19.89 6.37
CA GLU A 208 -20.18 -19.50 5.32
C GLU A 208 -19.78 -18.02 5.45
N ARG A 209 -20.72 -17.15 5.85
CA ARG A 209 -20.46 -15.72 6.10
C ARG A 209 -19.55 -15.52 7.29
N ASP A 210 -19.79 -16.24 8.38
CA ASP A 210 -18.96 -16.16 9.57
C ASP A 210 -17.53 -16.64 9.30
N TYR A 211 -17.35 -17.79 8.64
CA TYR A 211 -16.03 -18.38 8.46
C TYR A 211 -15.20 -17.77 7.34
N PHE A 212 -15.83 -17.46 6.19
CA PHE A 212 -15.09 -17.21 4.95
C PHE A 212 -15.51 -15.93 4.23
N MET A 213 -16.75 -15.46 4.41
CA MET A 213 -17.30 -14.35 3.63
C MET A 213 -17.64 -13.13 4.48
N GLN A 214 -16.74 -12.76 5.40
CA GLN A 214 -16.90 -11.56 6.23
C GLN A 214 -16.73 -10.25 5.43
N ARG A 215 -16.20 -10.32 4.21
CA ARG A 215 -16.00 -9.16 3.33
C ARG A 215 -16.87 -9.27 2.10
N TYR A 216 -17.31 -8.13 1.60
CA TYR A 216 -18.18 -8.05 0.42
C TYR A 216 -17.58 -8.76 -0.81
N HIS A 217 -16.29 -8.59 -1.07
CA HIS A 217 -15.65 -9.26 -2.21
C HIS A 217 -15.60 -10.79 -2.08
N ASP A 218 -15.49 -11.33 -0.86
CA ASP A 218 -15.53 -12.77 -0.61
C ASP A 218 -16.94 -13.33 -0.86
N VAL A 219 -17.99 -12.58 -0.45
CA VAL A 219 -19.38 -12.90 -0.77
C VAL A 219 -19.59 -12.94 -2.29
N ILE A 220 -19.19 -11.90 -3.02
CA ILE A 220 -19.37 -11.88 -4.49
C ILE A 220 -18.58 -13.00 -5.17
N SER A 221 -17.40 -13.34 -4.64
CA SER A 221 -16.60 -14.44 -5.17
C SER A 221 -17.27 -15.80 -4.97
N SER A 222 -18.05 -16.02 -3.91
CA SER A 222 -18.77 -17.28 -3.71
C SER A 222 -19.91 -17.49 -4.72
N PHE A 223 -20.49 -16.41 -5.22
CA PHE A 223 -21.41 -16.42 -6.37
C PHE A 223 -20.72 -16.62 -7.73
N GLY A 224 -19.39 -16.77 -7.76
CA GLY A 224 -18.59 -16.87 -8.99
C GLY A 224 -18.32 -15.52 -9.68
N GLY A 225 -18.66 -14.41 -9.02
CA GLY A 225 -18.38 -13.06 -9.49
C GLY A 225 -16.96 -12.59 -9.17
N LYS A 226 -16.61 -11.40 -9.66
CA LYS A 226 -15.36 -10.70 -9.30
C LYS A 226 -15.67 -9.23 -9.04
N THR A 227 -15.06 -8.65 -8.01
CA THR A 227 -15.15 -7.22 -7.71
C THR A 227 -13.84 -6.53 -8.06
N SER A 228 -13.91 -5.34 -8.66
CA SER A 228 -12.73 -4.47 -8.78
C SER A 228 -12.29 -3.99 -7.40
N TYR A 229 -11.05 -3.54 -7.27
CA TYR A 229 -10.55 -2.95 -6.02
C TYR A 229 -11.22 -1.61 -5.69
N ASP A 230 -11.92 -1.01 -6.65
CA ASP A 230 -12.74 0.18 -6.48
C ASP A 230 -14.10 -0.09 -5.83
N ALA A 231 -14.62 -1.32 -5.94
CA ALA A 231 -15.96 -1.64 -5.45
C ALA A 231 -16.08 -1.55 -3.92
N ASP A 232 -14.98 -1.81 -3.21
CA ASP A 232 -14.90 -1.77 -1.74
C ASP A 232 -13.75 -0.88 -1.24
N ASN A 233 -13.23 0.01 -2.09
CA ASN A 233 -12.12 0.92 -1.80
C ASN A 233 -10.89 0.23 -1.16
N ARG A 234 -10.60 -1.01 -1.58
CA ARG A 234 -9.45 -1.75 -1.05
C ARG A 234 -8.16 -1.32 -1.74
N PRO A 235 -7.07 -1.12 -0.98
CA PRO A 235 -5.74 -0.95 -1.57
C PRO A 235 -5.39 -2.13 -2.48
N LEU A 236 -4.78 -1.86 -3.63
CA LEU A 236 -4.36 -2.92 -4.54
C LEU A 236 -2.98 -3.44 -4.11
N LEU A 237 -2.88 -4.73 -3.74
CA LEU A 237 -1.59 -5.38 -3.51
C LEU A 237 -0.89 -5.58 -4.85
N VAL A 238 0.22 -4.87 -5.07
CA VAL A 238 1.00 -4.94 -6.31
C VAL A 238 2.08 -6.01 -6.22
N MET A 239 2.75 -6.11 -5.06
CA MET A 239 3.81 -7.10 -4.85
C MET A 239 3.93 -7.49 -3.38
N ARG A 240 4.27 -8.75 -3.12
CA ARG A 240 4.68 -9.25 -1.81
C ARG A 240 5.95 -10.08 -1.95
N SER A 241 6.92 -9.85 -1.08
CA SER A 241 8.09 -10.71 -0.89
C SER A 241 8.10 -11.22 0.55
N ASN A 242 8.40 -12.51 0.72
CA ASN A 242 8.58 -13.14 2.03
C ASN A 242 9.96 -13.82 2.05
N LEU A 243 10.66 -13.70 3.17
CA LEU A 243 11.95 -14.34 3.38
C LEU A 243 12.20 -14.62 4.87
N TRP A 244 13.09 -15.55 5.16
CA TRP A 244 13.62 -15.79 6.50
C TRP A 244 14.91 -15.01 6.68
N ALA A 245 15.04 -14.32 7.82
CA ALA A 245 16.23 -13.55 8.17
C ALA A 245 17.08 -14.33 9.17
N SER A 246 18.26 -14.72 8.72
CA SER A 246 19.26 -15.46 9.47
C SER A 246 20.60 -14.71 9.53
N GLY A 247 21.64 -15.35 10.05
CA GLY A 247 22.96 -14.76 10.17
C GLY A 247 24.01 -15.75 10.67
N TYR A 248 24.93 -15.27 11.51
CA TYR A 248 25.98 -16.10 12.11
C TYR A 248 26.23 -15.72 13.57
N ASP A 249 26.86 -16.62 14.32
CA ASP A 249 27.29 -16.37 15.69
C ASP A 249 28.69 -15.74 15.74
N VAL A 250 28.87 -14.82 16.68
CA VAL A 250 30.16 -14.20 16.97
C VAL A 250 30.73 -14.79 18.26
N ASP A 251 31.92 -15.36 18.17
CA ASP A 251 32.61 -16.03 19.28
C ASP A 251 33.26 -15.02 20.22
N GLY A 252 32.99 -15.15 21.52
CA GLY A 252 33.76 -14.44 22.56
C GLY A 252 35.16 -15.03 22.68
N THR A 253 36.19 -14.19 22.60
CA THR A 253 37.60 -14.63 22.60
C THR A 253 38.42 -14.09 23.78
N ASP A 254 37.82 -13.28 24.66
CA ASP A 254 38.50 -12.82 25.86
C ASP A 254 38.45 -13.87 26.98
N GLN A 255 39.22 -13.64 28.05
CA GLN A 255 39.34 -14.59 29.15
C GLN A 255 38.01 -14.95 29.82
N THR A 256 37.02 -14.04 29.82
CA THR A 256 35.73 -14.20 30.51
C THR A 256 34.59 -14.65 29.61
N SER A 257 34.72 -14.43 28.30
CA SER A 257 33.71 -14.71 27.27
C SER A 257 34.09 -15.91 26.39
N LEU A 258 35.24 -16.55 26.62
CA LEU A 258 35.62 -17.76 25.89
C LEU A 258 34.56 -18.86 26.10
N GLY A 259 33.86 -19.23 25.03
CA GLY A 259 32.71 -20.15 25.05
C GLY A 259 31.32 -19.46 25.10
N GLN A 260 31.27 -18.14 25.08
CA GLN A 260 30.05 -17.35 24.87
C GLN A 260 29.89 -16.97 23.38
N PHE A 261 28.63 -16.79 22.95
CA PHE A 261 28.27 -16.47 21.58
C PHE A 261 27.23 -15.34 21.56
N SER A 262 27.33 -14.48 20.55
CA SER A 262 26.33 -13.45 20.25
C SER A 262 25.82 -13.61 18.82
N GLY A 263 24.52 -13.83 18.68
CA GLY A 263 23.89 -14.01 17.38
C GLY A 263 23.80 -12.68 16.62
N ARG A 264 24.40 -12.64 15.43
CA ARG A 264 24.33 -11.50 14.51
C ARG A 264 23.48 -11.87 13.30
N VAL A 265 22.23 -11.44 13.31
CA VAL A 265 21.34 -11.56 12.14
C VAL A 265 21.69 -10.50 11.11
N GLN A 266 22.00 -10.93 9.89
CA GLN A 266 22.24 -10.04 8.75
C GLN A 266 21.78 -10.72 7.46
N GLN A 267 20.56 -10.40 7.05
CA GLN A 267 19.93 -11.00 5.88
C GLN A 267 19.90 -10.00 4.72
N THR A 268 20.45 -10.39 3.58
CA THR A 268 20.25 -9.61 2.34
C THR A 268 18.90 -9.94 1.73
N TYR A 269 18.22 -8.93 1.17
CA TYR A 269 16.94 -9.10 0.51
C TYR A 269 16.84 -8.29 -0.78
N LYS A 270 15.98 -8.77 -1.67
CA LYS A 270 15.53 -8.05 -2.87
C LYS A 270 14.01 -8.09 -2.93
N HIS A 271 13.38 -6.93 -3.03
CA HIS A 271 11.96 -6.76 -3.28
C HIS A 271 11.77 -6.01 -4.59
N SER A 272 11.31 -6.72 -5.61
CA SER A 272 11.14 -6.21 -6.97
C SER A 272 9.67 -6.07 -7.31
N VAL A 273 9.21 -4.85 -7.55
CA VAL A 273 7.89 -4.55 -8.08
C VAL A 273 8.02 -4.49 -9.61
N PRO A 274 7.42 -5.45 -10.34
CA PRO A 274 7.39 -5.39 -11.80
C PRO A 274 6.69 -4.11 -12.25
N ARG A 275 6.97 -3.69 -13.49
CA ARG A 275 6.35 -2.48 -14.05
C ARG A 275 4.83 -2.52 -13.91
N PHE A 276 4.31 -1.54 -13.18
CA PHE A 276 2.91 -1.38 -12.85
C PHE A 276 2.39 -0.11 -13.54
N PHE A 277 1.28 -0.24 -14.26
CA PHE A 277 0.59 0.92 -14.83
C PHE A 277 -0.28 1.58 -13.77
N VAL A 278 -0.14 2.89 -13.60
CA VAL A 278 -0.87 3.68 -12.62
C VAL A 278 -2.12 4.26 -13.27
N PRO A 279 -3.33 3.75 -12.95
CA PRO A 279 -4.56 4.17 -13.62
C PRO A 279 -5.02 5.58 -13.20
N GLU A 280 -4.83 5.93 -11.92
CA GLU A 280 -5.22 7.22 -11.34
C GLU A 280 -4.10 7.78 -10.45
N HIS A 281 -4.18 9.05 -10.07
CA HIS A 281 -3.23 9.59 -9.09
C HIS A 281 -3.40 8.88 -7.75
N GLY A 282 -2.29 8.65 -7.05
CA GLY A 282 -2.31 7.90 -5.81
C GLY A 282 -0.98 7.86 -5.09
N THR A 283 -0.88 6.91 -4.17
CA THR A 283 0.34 6.66 -3.41
C THR A 283 0.68 5.17 -3.47
N MET A 284 1.93 4.89 -3.86
CA MET A 284 2.54 3.59 -3.72
C MET A 284 3.12 3.47 -2.32
N PHE A 285 2.57 2.58 -1.50
CA PHE A 285 3.07 2.29 -0.15
C PHE A 285 3.92 1.03 -0.17
N THR A 286 5.15 1.10 0.33
CA THR A 286 5.94 -0.09 0.63
C THR A 286 6.09 -0.22 2.13
N LEU A 287 5.67 -1.37 2.68
CA LEU A 287 5.65 -1.65 4.12
C LEU A 287 6.45 -2.92 4.45
N ALA A 288 6.98 -2.97 5.66
CA ALA A 288 7.69 -4.15 6.19
C ALA A 288 7.03 -4.65 7.48
N LEU A 289 7.08 -5.96 7.67
CA LEU A 289 6.62 -6.66 8.85
C LEU A 289 7.59 -7.79 9.21
N VAL A 290 8.25 -7.68 10.37
CA VAL A 290 9.14 -8.71 10.90
C VAL A 290 8.43 -9.45 12.02
N ARG A 291 8.44 -10.79 11.99
CA ARG A 291 7.76 -11.63 12.99
C ARG A 291 8.60 -12.85 13.32
N PHE A 292 8.54 -13.30 14.57
CA PHE A 292 8.96 -14.64 14.94
C PHE A 292 7.78 -15.62 14.84
N PRO A 293 8.05 -16.92 14.58
CA PRO A 293 7.09 -17.96 14.89
C PRO A 293 6.62 -17.85 16.35
N PRO A 294 5.31 -18.03 16.64
CA PRO A 294 4.77 -17.90 18.00
C PRO A 294 5.09 -19.12 18.87
N THR A 295 6.37 -19.47 18.97
CA THR A 295 6.86 -20.55 19.81
C THR A 295 6.85 -20.09 21.26
N ALA A 296 6.06 -20.76 22.09
CA ALA A 296 5.92 -20.42 23.49
C ALA A 296 6.53 -21.49 24.40
N THR A 297 7.10 -21.08 25.54
CA THR A 297 7.79 -22.01 26.45
C THR A 297 6.86 -22.85 27.31
N LYS A 298 5.56 -22.54 27.28
CA LYS A 298 4.51 -23.15 28.10
C LYS A 298 3.39 -23.78 27.30
N GLU A 299 3.47 -23.83 25.97
CA GLU A 299 2.45 -24.49 25.15
C GLU A 299 2.51 -26.01 25.35
N ILE A 300 1.35 -26.62 25.51
CA ILE A 300 1.18 -28.07 25.70
C ILE A 300 0.25 -28.57 24.60
N GLN A 301 0.55 -29.76 24.08
CA GLN A 301 -0.38 -30.45 23.19
C GLN A 301 -1.73 -30.64 23.91
N TYR A 302 -2.83 -30.23 23.25
CA TYR A 302 -4.18 -30.21 23.82
C TYR A 302 -4.56 -31.51 24.55
N LEU A 303 -4.34 -32.66 23.91
CA LEU A 303 -4.67 -33.97 24.50
C LEU A 303 -3.91 -34.25 25.81
N ASN A 304 -2.71 -33.72 25.98
CA ASN A 304 -1.89 -33.93 27.19
C ASN A 304 -2.32 -33.00 28.33
N ALA A 305 -2.91 -31.84 28.04
CA ALA A 305 -3.31 -30.84 29.03
C ALA A 305 -4.78 -30.97 29.46
N LYS A 306 -5.65 -31.52 28.61
CA LYS A 306 -7.10 -31.63 28.85
C LYS A 306 -7.47 -32.47 30.09
N GLY A 307 -6.64 -33.45 30.46
CA GLY A 307 -6.93 -34.41 31.53
C GLY A 307 -7.54 -35.70 30.99
N ALA A 308 -8.69 -36.13 31.53
CA ALA A 308 -9.33 -37.39 31.12
C ALA A 308 -9.80 -37.31 29.65
N LEU A 309 -9.37 -38.29 28.85
CA LEU A 309 -9.68 -38.37 27.43
C LEU A 309 -10.96 -39.17 27.20
N THR A 310 -11.88 -38.58 26.44
CA THR A 310 -13.11 -39.25 26.00
C THR A 310 -12.92 -39.92 24.64
N TYR A 311 -13.88 -40.73 24.21
CA TYR A 311 -13.85 -41.35 22.87
C TYR A 311 -13.71 -40.30 21.77
N THR A 312 -14.45 -39.19 21.84
CA THR A 312 -14.39 -38.12 20.82
C THR A 312 -13.03 -37.42 20.80
N ASP A 313 -12.26 -37.46 21.89
CA ASP A 313 -10.93 -36.85 21.92
C ASP A 313 -9.87 -37.70 21.23
N ILE A 314 -9.89 -39.01 21.46
CA ILE A 314 -8.77 -39.90 21.15
C ILE A 314 -9.04 -40.85 19.96
N ALA A 315 -10.31 -41.13 19.64
CA ALA A 315 -10.63 -42.12 18.62
C ALA A 315 -10.36 -41.63 17.20
N GLY A 316 -10.34 -40.31 16.98
CA GLY A 316 -10.13 -39.75 15.65
C GLY A 316 -11.25 -40.06 14.66
N ASP A 317 -12.48 -40.29 15.14
CA ASP A 317 -13.62 -40.72 14.31
C ASP A 317 -14.05 -39.60 13.35
N PRO A 318 -13.88 -39.77 12.02
CA PRO A 318 -14.22 -38.75 11.03
C PRO A 318 -15.72 -38.47 10.95
N VAL A 319 -16.59 -39.43 11.31
CA VAL A 319 -18.05 -39.24 11.32
C VAL A 319 -18.45 -38.27 12.42
N LEU A 320 -17.79 -38.35 13.59
CA LEU A 320 -18.03 -37.40 14.67
C LEU A 320 -17.45 -36.03 14.34
N TYR A 321 -16.18 -35.95 13.92
CA TYR A 321 -15.55 -34.66 13.61
C TYR A 321 -16.20 -33.93 12.43
N GLY A 322 -16.80 -34.66 11.49
CA GLY A 322 -17.50 -34.07 10.36
C GLY A 322 -18.87 -33.48 10.68
N ASN A 323 -19.48 -33.83 11.82
CA ASN A 323 -20.89 -33.49 12.12
C ASN A 323 -21.10 -32.80 13.48
N LEU A 324 -20.08 -32.71 14.33
CA LEU A 324 -20.16 -32.01 15.60
C LEU A 324 -19.91 -30.49 15.43
N PRO A 325 -20.52 -29.64 16.29
CA PRO A 325 -20.26 -28.21 16.27
C PRO A 325 -18.80 -27.91 16.66
N PRO A 326 -18.31 -26.68 16.40
CA PRO A 326 -17.05 -26.23 16.95
C PRO A 326 -16.95 -26.43 18.47
N ARG A 327 -15.74 -26.64 18.97
CA ARG A 327 -15.49 -26.81 20.39
C ARG A 327 -14.99 -25.52 21.01
N GLU A 328 -15.61 -25.11 22.11
CA GLU A 328 -15.07 -24.07 22.97
C GLU A 328 -14.02 -24.67 23.92
N ILE A 329 -12.80 -24.16 23.85
CA ILE A 329 -11.70 -24.51 24.74
C ILE A 329 -11.15 -23.26 25.42
N SER A 330 -10.36 -23.44 26.47
CA SER A 330 -9.72 -22.36 27.23
C SER A 330 -8.21 -22.32 26.99
N MET A 331 -7.57 -21.19 27.32
CA MET A 331 -6.09 -21.11 27.30
C MET A 331 -5.44 -22.15 28.21
N LYS A 332 -6.11 -22.56 29.29
CA LYS A 332 -5.62 -23.60 30.20
C LYS A 332 -5.49 -24.97 29.54
N ASP A 333 -6.27 -25.23 28.50
CA ASP A 333 -6.26 -26.52 27.78
C ASP A 333 -5.08 -26.66 26.80
N VAL A 334 -4.34 -25.58 26.54
CA VAL A 334 -3.19 -25.58 25.62
C VAL A 334 -1.95 -24.91 26.21
N PHE A 335 -2.03 -24.34 27.43
CA PHE A 335 -0.89 -23.72 28.10
C PHE A 335 -0.77 -24.11 29.57
N ARG A 336 0.48 -24.34 30.00
CA ARG A 336 0.82 -24.26 31.42
C ARG A 336 0.57 -22.83 31.91
N SER A 337 -0.21 -22.69 32.98
CA SER A 337 -0.64 -21.40 33.54
C SER A 337 -1.52 -20.56 32.59
N GLY A 338 -2.16 -21.18 31.59
CA GLY A 338 -3.19 -20.51 30.80
C GLY A 338 -4.42 -20.15 31.64
N ASP A 339 -4.99 -18.98 31.40
CA ASP A 339 -6.19 -18.52 32.09
C ASP A 339 -7.43 -19.29 31.61
N SER A 340 -8.07 -20.05 32.51
CA SER A 340 -9.27 -20.83 32.20
C SER A 340 -10.50 -19.99 31.85
N SER A 341 -10.51 -18.70 32.24
CA SER A 341 -11.59 -17.78 31.87
C SER A 341 -11.48 -17.31 30.41
N LYS A 342 -10.30 -17.39 29.81
CA LYS A 342 -10.04 -16.96 28.44
C LYS A 342 -10.29 -18.10 27.46
N LYS A 343 -11.49 -18.09 26.90
CA LYS A 343 -11.96 -19.11 25.95
C LYS A 343 -11.72 -18.70 24.49
N PHE A 344 -11.80 -19.69 23.61
CA PHE A 344 -11.79 -19.55 22.16
C PHE A 344 -12.35 -20.81 21.50
N LYS A 345 -12.80 -20.68 20.25
CA LYS A 345 -13.47 -21.75 19.51
C LYS A 345 -12.51 -22.39 18.51
N ILE A 346 -12.47 -23.71 18.48
CA ILE A 346 -11.68 -24.51 17.53
C ILE A 346 -12.58 -25.47 16.77
N ALA A 347 -12.13 -25.91 15.59
CA ALA A 347 -12.77 -27.01 14.90
C ALA A 347 -12.59 -28.32 15.67
N GLU A 348 -13.59 -29.22 15.60
CA GLU A 348 -13.47 -30.55 16.19
C GLU A 348 -12.33 -31.34 15.53
N GLY A 349 -11.55 -32.03 16.36
CA GLY A 349 -10.34 -32.75 15.91
C GLY A 349 -9.16 -31.87 15.51
N GLN A 350 -9.19 -30.55 15.76
CA GLN A 350 -8.08 -29.65 15.40
C GLN A 350 -6.73 -30.05 16.03
N TRP A 351 -6.75 -30.68 17.21
CA TRP A 351 -5.55 -31.20 17.87
C TRP A 351 -4.86 -32.36 17.13
N TYR A 352 -5.52 -33.01 16.17
CA TYR A 352 -4.88 -33.97 15.26
C TYR A 352 -4.29 -33.32 14.01
N ARG A 353 -4.63 -32.05 13.74
CA ARG A 353 -4.19 -31.29 12.56
C ARG A 353 -3.11 -30.27 12.88
N TYR A 354 -2.71 -30.18 14.16
CA TYR A 354 -1.72 -29.23 14.66
C TYR A 354 -0.81 -29.92 15.67
N ALA A 355 0.49 -29.65 15.55
CA ALA A 355 1.49 -30.03 16.53
C ALA A 355 2.19 -28.75 17.03
N PRO A 356 2.16 -28.46 18.35
CA PRO A 356 2.86 -27.31 18.90
C PRO A 356 4.38 -27.51 18.86
N SER A 357 5.11 -26.40 18.68
CA SER A 357 6.55 -26.38 18.94
C SER A 357 6.81 -26.69 20.41
N TYR A 358 7.73 -27.61 20.70
CA TYR A 358 8.12 -27.93 22.08
C TYR A 358 9.40 -27.18 22.47
N VAL A 359 9.35 -26.53 23.62
CA VAL A 359 10.52 -25.92 24.27
C VAL A 359 10.71 -26.57 25.62
N SER A 360 11.89 -27.15 25.85
CA SER A 360 12.22 -27.77 27.13
C SER A 360 12.17 -26.74 28.27
N PRO A 361 11.66 -27.09 29.47
CA PRO A 361 11.60 -26.17 30.62
C PRO A 361 12.94 -25.54 30.99
N ALA A 362 14.06 -26.15 30.60
CA ALA A 362 15.40 -25.60 30.75
C ALA A 362 15.59 -24.21 30.09
N TYR A 363 14.76 -23.86 29.10
CA TYR A 363 14.81 -22.59 28.37
C TYR A 363 13.82 -21.53 28.91
N HIS A 364 12.91 -21.87 29.82
CA HIS A 364 11.80 -21.00 30.22
C HIS A 364 12.25 -19.69 30.90
N LEU A 365 13.33 -19.73 31.69
CA LEU A 365 13.87 -18.53 32.37
C LEU A 365 15.20 -18.07 31.77
N LEU A 366 15.54 -18.56 30.58
CA LEU A 366 16.73 -18.10 29.87
C LEU A 366 16.38 -16.92 28.96
N GLU A 367 17.05 -15.80 29.18
CA GLU A 367 17.01 -14.66 28.28
C GLU A 367 17.73 -14.96 26.95
N GLY A 368 17.52 -14.12 25.93
CA GLY A 368 18.21 -14.27 24.64
C GLY A 368 17.54 -15.20 23.62
N PHE A 369 16.44 -15.86 23.97
CA PHE A 369 15.65 -16.66 23.04
C PHE A 369 14.34 -15.96 22.68
N PRO A 370 13.96 -15.89 21.39
CA PRO A 370 12.73 -15.25 20.92
C PRO A 370 11.48 -16.10 21.14
N PHE A 371 11.31 -16.62 22.36
CA PHE A 371 10.15 -17.38 22.78
C PHE A 371 9.15 -16.51 23.53
N ILE A 372 7.87 -16.81 23.38
CA ILE A 372 6.81 -16.27 24.24
C ILE A 372 6.92 -16.98 25.59
N GLN A 373 7.29 -16.24 26.64
CA GLN A 373 7.58 -16.84 27.96
C GLN A 373 6.34 -17.17 28.76
N GLU A 374 5.38 -16.25 28.79
CA GLU A 374 4.09 -16.44 29.45
C GLU A 374 2.99 -16.57 28.40
N PRO A 375 1.96 -17.40 28.65
CA PRO A 375 0.78 -17.45 27.79
C PRO A 375 0.19 -16.05 27.60
N PRO A 376 -0.18 -15.65 26.37
CA PRO A 376 -0.77 -14.34 26.16
C PRO A 376 -2.03 -14.13 26.98
N SER A 377 -2.12 -12.96 27.63
CA SER A 377 -3.23 -12.56 28.49
C SER A 377 -4.14 -11.54 27.80
N GLY A 378 -5.28 -11.23 28.44
CA GLY A 378 -6.29 -10.33 27.88
C GLY A 378 -7.30 -11.05 26.99
N ASP A 379 -8.08 -10.27 26.25
CA ASP A 379 -9.13 -10.79 25.38
C ASP A 379 -8.56 -11.39 24.10
N LEU A 380 -9.40 -12.01 23.28
CA LEU A 380 -8.92 -12.75 22.11
C LEU A 380 -8.10 -11.87 21.15
N GLN A 381 -8.53 -10.61 20.96
CA GLN A 381 -7.80 -9.66 20.12
C GLN A 381 -6.37 -9.41 20.62
N GLU A 382 -6.22 -9.17 21.93
CA GLU A 382 -4.91 -8.91 22.54
C GLU A 382 -3.96 -10.10 22.45
N ARG A 383 -4.50 -11.32 22.56
CA ARG A 383 -3.73 -12.57 22.45
C ARG A 383 -3.27 -12.87 21.02
N VAL A 384 -4.10 -12.55 20.03
CA VAL A 384 -3.80 -12.81 18.61
C VAL A 384 -2.82 -11.78 18.05
N LEU A 385 -2.92 -10.51 18.46
CA LEU A 385 -2.00 -9.45 18.04
C LEU A 385 -0.65 -9.56 18.75
N ILE A 386 0.44 -9.43 18.01
CA ILE A 386 1.80 -9.55 18.56
C ILE A 386 2.09 -8.41 19.54
N ARG A 387 2.65 -8.74 20.70
CA ARG A 387 3.18 -7.76 21.65
C ARG A 387 4.70 -7.74 21.53
N HIS A 388 5.26 -6.65 20.99
CA HIS A 388 6.71 -6.56 20.77
C HIS A 388 7.53 -6.66 22.05
N HIS A 389 7.00 -6.20 23.20
CA HIS A 389 7.69 -6.26 24.49
C HIS A 389 8.06 -7.69 24.94
N ASP A 390 7.35 -8.70 24.46
CA ASP A 390 7.66 -10.10 24.79
C ASP A 390 9.06 -10.51 24.26
N TYR A 391 9.58 -9.77 23.27
CA TYR A 391 10.88 -10.00 22.64
C TYR A 391 12.00 -9.09 23.17
N ASP A 392 11.72 -8.10 24.03
CA ASP A 392 12.75 -7.15 24.49
C ASP A 392 13.92 -7.86 25.19
N GLN A 393 13.64 -8.92 25.95
CA GLN A 393 14.61 -9.77 26.64
C GLN A 393 15.56 -10.56 25.70
N CYS A 394 15.29 -10.59 24.40
CA CYS A 394 16.14 -11.29 23.43
C CYS A 394 17.39 -10.48 23.07
N PHE A 395 17.28 -9.16 23.18
CA PHE A 395 18.26 -8.21 22.66
C PHE A 395 19.15 -7.66 23.78
N GLN A 396 20.42 -7.41 23.46
CA GLN A 396 21.36 -6.75 24.37
C GLN A 396 20.99 -5.27 24.58
N SER A 397 20.61 -4.61 23.48
CA SER A 397 20.17 -3.21 23.46
C SER A 397 19.15 -3.02 22.33
N VAL A 398 18.16 -2.17 22.59
CA VAL A 398 17.11 -1.78 21.63
C VAL A 398 17.23 -0.32 21.21
N GLN A 399 18.45 0.25 21.23
CA GLN A 399 18.69 1.65 20.83
C GLN A 399 18.25 1.93 19.38
N LEU A 400 18.38 0.95 18.48
CA LEU A 400 17.83 0.98 17.13
C LEU A 400 16.58 0.10 17.00
N LEU A 401 15.77 0.06 18.07
CA LEU A 401 14.61 -0.82 18.21
C LEU A 401 15.02 -2.30 18.09
N GLN A 402 14.12 -3.17 17.65
CA GLN A 402 14.36 -4.62 17.61
C GLN A 402 14.94 -5.10 16.28
N TRP A 403 14.61 -4.42 15.19
CA TRP A 403 15.21 -4.65 13.88
C TRP A 403 15.55 -3.33 13.20
N ASN A 404 16.57 -3.35 12.37
CA ASN A 404 16.96 -2.24 11.50
C ASN A 404 17.29 -2.75 10.10
N SER A 405 17.09 -1.90 9.10
CA SER A 405 17.38 -2.22 7.71
C SER A 405 18.05 -1.03 7.03
N GLN A 406 19.01 -1.33 6.17
CA GLN A 406 19.68 -0.36 5.34
C GLN A 406 19.60 -0.85 3.90
N GLY A 407 19.08 -0.04 3.00
CA GLY A 407 18.88 -0.46 1.62
C GLY A 407 18.79 0.69 0.64
N LEU A 408 19.11 0.38 -0.60
CA LEU A 408 18.86 1.25 -1.75
C LEU A 408 17.53 0.84 -2.36
N THR A 409 16.62 1.80 -2.45
CA THR A 409 15.39 1.64 -3.20
C THR A 409 15.60 2.25 -4.57
N LYS A 410 15.88 1.40 -5.57
CA LYS A 410 15.95 1.85 -6.96
C LYS A 410 14.55 2.00 -7.52
N ARG A 411 14.23 3.16 -8.10
CA ARG A 411 12.92 3.46 -8.67
C ARG A 411 13.07 4.11 -10.01
N SER A 412 12.24 3.68 -10.94
CA SER A 412 12.03 4.41 -12.18
C SER A 412 10.53 4.58 -12.38
N ALA A 413 10.12 5.81 -12.64
CA ALA A 413 8.74 6.14 -13.00
C ALA A 413 8.76 6.80 -14.37
N LEU A 414 8.02 6.29 -15.34
CA LEU A 414 7.89 6.97 -16.64
C LEU A 414 6.76 8.01 -16.56
N VAL A 415 7.10 9.29 -16.44
CA VAL A 415 6.19 10.44 -16.19
C VAL A 415 6.30 11.44 -17.36
N LEU A 416 5.25 12.23 -17.62
CA LEU A 416 5.31 13.38 -18.54
C LEU A 416 6.09 14.55 -17.90
N THR A 417 7.07 15.16 -18.60
CA THR A 417 7.65 16.46 -18.20
C THR A 417 7.50 17.60 -19.18
N SER A 418 7.20 18.77 -18.64
CA SER A 418 7.44 20.06 -19.30
C SER A 418 8.95 20.31 -19.51
N VAL A 419 9.34 20.41 -20.77
CA VAL A 419 10.63 20.93 -21.27
C VAL A 419 10.70 22.46 -21.11
N THR A 420 11.57 22.95 -20.23
CA THR A 420 11.87 24.39 -20.12
C THR A 420 12.36 24.95 -21.48
N PRO A 421 11.77 26.03 -22.02
CA PRO A 421 12.16 26.56 -23.31
C PRO A 421 13.49 27.31 -23.18
N ALA A 422 14.62 26.61 -23.31
CA ALA A 422 15.93 27.25 -23.26
C ALA A 422 16.93 26.82 -24.35
N SER A 423 16.67 25.79 -25.16
CA SER A 423 17.69 25.31 -26.12
C SER A 423 17.34 25.43 -27.61
N SER A 424 16.27 26.13 -27.99
CA SER A 424 15.87 26.24 -29.41
C SER A 424 15.50 27.66 -29.84
N ALA A 425 16.30 28.66 -29.46
CA ALA A 425 16.18 30.00 -30.02
C ALA A 425 17.30 30.25 -31.06
N PRO A 426 17.00 30.37 -32.36
CA PRO A 426 17.88 31.12 -33.25
C PRO A 426 17.84 32.59 -32.83
N VAL A 427 18.98 33.13 -32.44
CA VAL A 427 19.13 34.57 -32.15
C VAL A 427 19.01 35.34 -33.46
N LEU A 428 17.82 35.84 -33.76
CA LEU A 428 17.62 36.87 -34.78
C LEU A 428 17.82 38.23 -34.13
N GLN A 429 18.97 38.85 -34.35
CA GLN A 429 19.15 40.28 -34.12
C GLN A 429 18.27 41.05 -35.11
N THR A 430 17.13 41.57 -34.65
CA THR A 430 16.32 42.50 -35.44
C THR A 430 16.94 43.91 -35.41
N PRO A 431 17.14 44.56 -36.56
CA PRO A 431 17.44 45.99 -36.58
C PRO A 431 16.19 46.80 -36.18
N LYS A 432 16.39 47.86 -35.41
CA LYS A 432 15.35 48.83 -35.03
C LYS A 432 14.65 49.37 -36.29
N ALA A 433 13.32 49.24 -36.36
CA ALA A 433 12.49 50.00 -37.29
C ALA A 433 11.34 50.68 -36.53
N THR A 434 11.29 52.00 -36.64
CA THR A 434 10.25 52.88 -36.05
C THR A 434 9.01 52.92 -36.93
N SER A 435 7.88 53.23 -36.30
CA SER A 435 6.53 53.35 -36.87
C SER A 435 6.41 54.40 -37.99
N SER A 436 6.65 54.02 -39.25
CA SER A 436 6.21 54.85 -40.39
C SER A 436 6.10 54.15 -41.77
N THR A 437 6.15 52.82 -41.90
CA THR A 437 6.20 52.14 -43.22
C THR A 437 4.96 51.34 -43.64
N LEU A 438 3.76 51.73 -43.20
CA LEU A 438 2.50 51.15 -43.68
C LEU A 438 1.69 52.17 -44.48
N TYR A 439 2.15 52.49 -45.69
CA TYR A 439 1.33 53.03 -46.77
C TYR A 439 1.83 52.44 -48.09
N PHE A 440 0.96 51.75 -48.82
CA PHE A 440 1.24 51.26 -50.17
C PHE A 440 0.67 52.26 -51.18
N ASP A 441 1.53 52.80 -52.04
CA ASP A 441 1.10 53.33 -53.33
C ASP A 441 2.18 53.12 -54.42
N SER A 442 1.67 52.86 -55.62
CA SER A 442 2.24 52.71 -56.97
C SER A 442 3.76 52.48 -57.22
N LEU A 443 4.04 51.40 -57.98
CA LEU A 443 5.05 51.24 -59.05
C LEU A 443 6.37 52.03 -58.96
N THR A 444 7.51 51.34 -58.84
CA THR A 444 8.52 51.11 -59.91
C THR A 444 9.73 50.42 -59.27
N VAL A 445 10.20 49.32 -59.88
CA VAL A 445 11.37 48.54 -59.44
C VAL A 445 12.66 49.34 -59.62
N ASN A 446 13.50 49.39 -58.58
CA ASN A 446 14.95 49.52 -58.73
C ASN A 446 15.65 48.54 -57.78
N ALA A 447 16.52 47.71 -58.34
CA ALA A 447 17.14 46.56 -57.70
C ALA A 447 18.20 46.96 -56.66
N GLY A 448 18.13 46.34 -55.48
CA GLY A 448 19.16 46.42 -54.45
C GLY A 448 18.82 45.56 -53.23
N ASN A 449 19.37 44.34 -53.20
CA ASN A 449 19.48 43.37 -52.10
C ASN A 449 18.30 43.20 -51.12
N GLY A 450 17.55 42.10 -51.34
CA GLY A 450 16.72 41.43 -50.32
C GLY A 450 15.26 41.89 -50.29
N GLY A 451 14.44 41.41 -51.22
CA GLY A 451 13.00 41.69 -51.24
C GLY A 451 12.19 40.66 -52.03
N PHE A 452 10.94 40.47 -51.61
CA PHE A 452 9.94 39.58 -52.23
C PHE A 452 9.86 39.79 -53.75
N LEU A 453 10.05 38.71 -54.51
CA LEU A 453 10.30 38.79 -55.96
C LEU A 453 9.06 38.69 -56.85
N HIS A 454 7.86 38.50 -56.29
CA HIS A 454 6.62 38.53 -57.08
C HIS A 454 5.41 38.90 -56.22
N CYS A 455 4.69 39.96 -56.62
CA CYS A 455 3.30 40.16 -56.22
C CYS A 455 2.41 39.84 -57.42
N ILE A 456 1.45 38.93 -57.25
CA ILE A 456 0.37 38.73 -58.21
C ILE A 456 -0.70 39.77 -57.89
N GLN A 457 -1.11 40.54 -58.89
CA GLN A 457 -2.20 41.51 -58.78
C GLN A 457 -3.52 40.76 -58.56
N MET A 458 -4.24 41.06 -57.47
CA MET A 458 -5.62 40.61 -57.32
C MET A 458 -6.53 41.44 -58.23
N ASP A 459 -7.34 40.75 -59.03
CA ASP A 459 -8.42 41.33 -59.81
C ASP A 459 -9.48 41.91 -58.86
N THR A 460 -9.81 43.19 -59.00
CA THR A 460 -10.72 43.92 -58.12
C THR A 460 -12.20 43.78 -58.53
N SER A 461 -12.52 42.92 -59.49
CA SER A 461 -13.86 42.87 -60.08
C SER A 461 -14.89 41.94 -59.41
N VAL A 462 -14.56 41.17 -58.36
CA VAL A 462 -15.55 40.31 -57.67
C VAL A 462 -15.41 40.33 -56.15
N ASN A 463 -16.18 41.20 -55.49
CA ASN A 463 -16.36 41.18 -54.03
C ASN A 463 -17.34 40.06 -53.64
N ALA A 464 -16.83 38.85 -53.39
CA ALA A 464 -17.58 37.80 -52.71
C ALA A 464 -16.90 37.48 -51.37
N ALA A 465 -17.65 37.59 -50.28
CA ALA A 465 -17.18 37.26 -48.94
C ALA A 465 -16.72 35.78 -48.89
N ASN A 466 -15.59 35.52 -48.22
CA ASN A 466 -14.95 34.21 -48.00
C ASN A 466 -14.20 33.58 -49.20
N GLN A 467 -13.19 34.25 -49.73
CA GLN A 467 -12.16 33.57 -50.54
C GLN A 467 -10.92 33.25 -49.69
N VAL A 468 -10.44 32.01 -49.81
CA VAL A 468 -9.12 31.58 -49.31
C VAL A 468 -8.15 31.71 -50.48
N VAL A 469 -7.12 32.55 -50.33
CA VAL A 469 -6.06 32.70 -51.34
C VAL A 469 -4.78 32.10 -50.79
N SER A 470 -4.23 31.11 -51.50
CA SER A 470 -2.90 30.57 -51.20
C SER A 470 -1.84 31.38 -51.96
N VAL A 471 -0.90 31.97 -51.23
CA VAL A 471 0.27 32.66 -51.81
C VAL A 471 1.51 31.86 -51.45
N GLY A 472 2.21 31.35 -52.45
CA GLY A 472 3.55 30.78 -52.28
C GLY A 472 4.59 31.88 -52.47
N ALA A 473 5.40 32.14 -51.44
CA ALA A 473 6.55 33.04 -51.54
C ALA A 473 7.84 32.23 -51.52
N ASP A 474 8.74 32.50 -52.46
CA ASP A 474 10.12 31.98 -52.44
C ASP A 474 10.97 32.90 -51.56
N ILE A 475 11.59 32.33 -50.53
CA ILE A 475 12.53 33.04 -49.66
C ILE A 475 13.84 32.28 -49.74
N ALA A 476 14.73 32.76 -50.63
CA ALA A 476 16.07 32.23 -50.73
C ALA A 476 16.91 32.72 -49.55
N PHE A 477 17.35 31.79 -48.70
CA PHE A 477 18.53 31.99 -47.87
C PHE A 477 19.71 31.31 -48.57
N ASP A 478 20.89 31.92 -48.50
CA ASP A 478 22.10 31.33 -49.06
C ASP A 478 22.25 29.88 -48.57
N ALA A 479 22.19 28.98 -49.57
CA ALA A 479 22.44 27.54 -49.55
C ALA A 479 21.27 26.53 -49.37
N ASP A 480 19.99 26.89 -49.24
CA ASP A 480 18.90 25.92 -49.51
C ASP A 480 17.50 26.57 -49.61
N PRO A 481 16.74 26.44 -50.72
CA PRO A 481 15.39 26.95 -50.81
C PRO A 481 14.42 26.06 -50.01
N LYS A 482 13.90 26.58 -48.89
CA LYS A 482 12.79 25.96 -48.16
C LYS A 482 11.48 26.66 -48.52
N PHE A 483 10.56 25.91 -49.13
CA PHE A 483 9.22 26.40 -49.43
C PHE A 483 8.39 26.52 -48.15
N PHE A 484 7.86 27.71 -47.87
CA PHE A 484 6.86 27.92 -46.83
C PHE A 484 5.51 28.22 -47.49
N ALA A 485 4.54 27.33 -47.29
CA ALA A 485 3.14 27.64 -47.62
C ALA A 485 2.50 28.32 -46.41
N CYS A 486 2.04 29.57 -46.57
CA CYS A 486 1.19 30.22 -45.58
C CYS A 486 -0.24 30.32 -46.11
N LEU A 487 -1.20 30.00 -45.25
CA LEU A 487 -2.62 30.14 -45.54
C LEU A 487 -3.11 31.35 -44.75
N VAL A 488 -3.48 32.43 -45.44
CA VAL A 488 -3.95 33.67 -44.80
C VAL A 488 -5.45 33.80 -45.09
N ARG A 489 -6.25 33.81 -44.02
CA ARG A 489 -7.69 34.11 -44.09
C ARG A 489 -7.92 35.53 -43.61
N PHE A 490 -8.63 36.34 -44.39
CA PHE A 490 -9.08 37.66 -43.98
C PHE A 490 -10.53 37.58 -43.48
N GLU A 491 -10.80 38.05 -42.27
CA GLU A 491 -12.16 38.17 -41.72
C GLU A 491 -12.59 39.64 -41.69
N SER A 492 -13.83 39.90 -42.11
CA SER A 492 -14.43 41.24 -42.11
C SER A 492 -14.91 41.62 -40.70
N SER A 493 -14.65 42.86 -40.28
CA SER A 493 -15.03 43.38 -38.96
C SER A 493 -16.54 43.55 -38.74
N SER A 494 -17.37 43.32 -39.77
CA SER A 494 -18.81 43.61 -39.73
C SER A 494 -19.74 42.40 -39.53
N VAL A 495 -19.23 41.16 -39.48
CA VAL A 495 -20.04 39.95 -39.21
C VAL A 495 -19.22 38.94 -38.37
N PRO A 496 -19.48 38.79 -37.06
CA PRO A 496 -18.86 37.74 -36.26
C PRO A 496 -19.52 36.40 -36.58
N THR A 497 -18.79 35.43 -37.13
CA THR A 497 -19.27 34.05 -37.27
C THR A 497 -19.15 33.29 -35.95
N THR A 498 -20.24 32.66 -35.52
CA THR A 498 -20.26 31.67 -34.44
C THR A 498 -19.52 30.40 -34.85
N LEU A 499 -18.62 29.91 -33.97
CA LEU A 499 -17.90 28.65 -34.15
C LEU A 499 -18.88 27.45 -34.16
N PRO A 500 -18.88 26.59 -35.19
CA PRO A 500 -19.40 25.23 -35.07
C PRO A 500 -18.41 24.39 -34.27
N THR A 501 -18.92 23.57 -33.35
CA THR A 501 -18.16 22.55 -32.61
C THR A 501 -17.57 21.52 -33.56
N ALA A 502 -16.28 21.21 -33.41
CA ALA A 502 -15.64 20.10 -34.09
C ALA A 502 -16.04 18.76 -33.44
N TYR A 503 -17.11 18.15 -33.98
CA TYR A 503 -17.23 16.71 -34.12
C TYR A 503 -17.63 16.45 -35.57
N ASP A 504 -16.62 16.13 -36.39
CA ASP A 504 -16.55 14.99 -37.31
C ASP A 504 -15.08 14.76 -37.69
#